data_AF-A0A858U700-F1
#
_entry.id   AF-A0A858U700-F1
#
_cell.length_a   1.000
_cell.length_b   1.000
_cell.length_c   1.000
_cell.angle_alpha   90.00
_cell.angle_beta   90.00
_cell.angle_gamma   90.00
#
_symmetry.space_group_name_H-M   'P 1'
#
loop_
_entity.id
_entity.type
_entity.pdbx_description
1 polymer ?
#
loop_
_entity_poly.entity_id
_entity_poly.type
_entity_poly.pdbx_seq_one_letter_code
_entity_poly.pdbx_strand_id
1 'polypeptide(L)'
;MKKAKYLLILSTLLLTPLAAVACVVPKANKNVENKDESTKAEEGKNRGNSKSNTFINIKSNEATKDDRKTGDNTKENSSIIKESEAKNDSNNIEEKNAEINKDKENKDQSKVTEKDGKEEQSIPKLDNDPKNKIDDQKQTNNVKDISENTTNINNTKNQKIIESLQNIVSETRWVSGVNVDVRKFLRSSEEGLEYYQYPLRGSENEGWYDINKDFEGGDWTLCSANVASNLLHWWLDQNKKYVDKYIELNPEKAAIKSGDTIKYLSKIRTNYKDEDGYYDKSEIFNDFKNLFGGKYLWPDKLIDMFINGYKYTKKFSPNNESDYQPSQVRGFLKEVFESKRLSDFKEPGDLKTFSKIIKDWLDEKRGLAISYSTRVGAGHIITIWGADFDKDGNVIAIYISDSDNKSEKMNSENNPGKKERVGMTRLRVDYSTGVAKLSSYAEKGSGAKVLHLYSIKNGESIWKSYFEKQNIKL
;
A
#
# COMPACT_ATOMS: atom_id res chain seq x y z
N MET A 1 -35.14 16.30 -40.59
CA MET A 1 -33.76 16.79 -40.32
C MET A 1 -33.53 16.79 -38.82
N LYS A 2 -32.40 16.28 -38.32
CA LYS A 2 -32.09 16.21 -36.88
C LYS A 2 -31.32 17.47 -36.44
N LYS A 3 -31.74 18.12 -35.34
CA LYS A 3 -30.90 19.09 -34.62
C LYS A 3 -30.24 18.36 -33.43
N ALA A 4 -28.92 18.20 -33.47
CA ALA A 4 -28.17 17.66 -32.35
C ALA A 4 -28.02 18.73 -31.26
N LYS A 5 -28.22 18.36 -29.99
CA LYS A 5 -27.79 19.17 -28.84
C LYS A 5 -26.34 18.79 -28.53
N TYR A 6 -25.40 19.71 -28.72
CA TYR A 6 -24.10 19.60 -28.04
C TYR A 6 -24.33 19.88 -26.56
N LEU A 7 -24.02 18.90 -25.70
CA LEU A 7 -23.92 19.11 -24.26
C LEU A 7 -22.43 19.16 -23.90
N LEU A 8 -21.93 20.37 -23.67
CA LEU A 8 -20.53 20.59 -23.32
C LEU A 8 -20.31 20.20 -21.85
N ILE A 9 -19.79 18.99 -21.59
CA ILE A 9 -19.39 18.59 -20.25
C ILE A 9 -18.00 19.19 -20.00
N LEU A 10 -17.93 20.24 -19.18
CA LEU A 10 -16.66 20.75 -18.67
C LEU A 10 -16.07 19.74 -17.69
N SER A 11 -15.07 18.97 -18.14
CA SER A 11 -14.17 18.28 -17.22
C SER A 11 -13.19 19.29 -16.64
N THR A 12 -13.55 19.92 -15.51
CA THR A 12 -12.62 20.73 -14.70
C THR A 12 -11.61 19.83 -14.00
N LEU A 13 -10.61 19.39 -14.77
CA LEU A 13 -9.54 18.51 -14.34
C LEU A 13 -8.49 19.32 -13.57
N LEU A 14 -8.61 19.37 -12.25
CA LEU A 14 -7.68 20.05 -11.34
C LEU A 14 -7.66 19.31 -9.98
N LEU A 15 -6.47 19.23 -9.37
CA LEU A 15 -6.11 18.46 -8.16
C LEU A 15 -6.18 16.92 -8.28
N THR A 16 -5.05 16.29 -8.61
CA THR A 16 -4.74 14.91 -8.16
C THR A 16 -3.34 14.68 -7.53
N PRO A 17 -2.86 15.49 -6.56
CA PRO A 17 -1.84 15.02 -5.63
C PRO A 17 -2.51 14.14 -4.54
N LEU A 18 -2.37 12.82 -4.65
CA LEU A 18 -3.03 11.83 -3.77
C LEU A 18 -4.58 11.96 -3.65
N ALA A 19 -5.25 12.37 -4.73
CA ALA A 19 -6.71 12.35 -4.82
C ALA A 19 -7.20 11.17 -5.68
N ALA A 20 -7.35 10.00 -5.06
CA ALA A 20 -8.08 8.89 -5.66
C ALA A 20 -9.52 9.32 -6.00
N VAL A 21 -9.99 9.01 -7.22
CA VAL A 21 -11.29 9.46 -7.71
C VAL A 21 -12.41 8.78 -6.93
N ALA A 22 -13.11 9.55 -6.10
CA ALA A 22 -14.23 9.04 -5.30
C ALA A 22 -15.45 8.73 -6.20
N CYS A 23 -15.78 7.46 -6.38
CA CYS A 23 -16.98 7.04 -7.11
C CYS A 23 -18.24 7.54 -6.40
N VAL A 24 -18.98 8.46 -7.04
CA VAL A 24 -20.30 8.88 -6.57
C VAL A 24 -21.28 7.71 -6.70
N VAL A 25 -21.77 7.19 -5.59
CA VAL A 25 -22.85 6.19 -5.57
C VAL A 25 -24.16 6.87 -6.00
N PRO A 26 -24.83 6.42 -7.08
CA PRO A 26 -26.14 6.96 -7.43
C PRO A 26 -27.17 6.58 -6.36
N LYS A 27 -27.75 7.58 -5.69
CA LYS A 27 -28.88 7.36 -4.78
C LYS A 27 -30.07 6.86 -5.58
N ALA A 28 -30.57 5.66 -5.26
CA ALA A 28 -31.83 5.16 -5.80
C ALA A 28 -32.99 5.95 -5.19
N ASN A 29 -33.53 6.92 -5.93
CA ASN A 29 -34.73 7.64 -5.53
C ASN A 29 -35.95 6.69 -5.52
N LYS A 30 -36.36 6.26 -4.32
CA LYS A 30 -37.73 5.80 -4.09
C LYS A 30 -38.63 7.03 -3.90
N ASN A 31 -39.32 7.44 -4.96
CA ASN A 31 -40.60 8.13 -4.82
C ASN A 31 -41.70 7.16 -5.23
N VAL A 32 -42.69 7.00 -4.36
CA VAL A 32 -43.95 6.31 -4.66
C VAL A 32 -44.97 7.39 -4.95
N GLU A 33 -45.60 7.33 -6.11
CA GLU A 33 -46.85 8.06 -6.36
C GLU A 33 -47.72 7.23 -7.30
N ASN A 34 -48.90 6.84 -6.83
CA ASN A 34 -49.89 6.14 -7.63
C ASN A 34 -50.74 7.16 -8.41
N LYS A 35 -51.11 6.82 -9.63
CA LYS A 35 -52.46 7.10 -10.16
C LYS A 35 -52.81 6.20 -11.33
N ASP A 36 -54.10 5.96 -11.47
CA ASP A 36 -54.73 4.94 -12.31
C ASP A 36 -55.10 5.48 -13.72
N GLU A 37 -55.97 4.72 -14.41
CA GLU A 37 -56.57 4.95 -15.73
C GLU A 37 -55.62 4.65 -16.91
N SER A 38 -55.86 3.67 -17.80
CA SER A 38 -57.06 3.34 -18.63
C SER A 38 -57.28 4.37 -19.76
N THR A 39 -57.58 4.00 -21.02
CA THR A 39 -58.15 2.77 -21.62
C THR A 39 -57.72 2.55 -23.09
N LYS A 40 -57.94 1.32 -23.62
CA LYS A 40 -58.26 0.96 -25.04
C LYS A 40 -57.18 1.25 -26.11
N ALA A 41 -56.70 0.23 -26.84
CA ALA A 41 -57.23 -0.35 -28.10
C ALA A 41 -56.78 0.46 -29.35
N GLU A 42 -56.57 -0.10 -30.55
CA GLU A 42 -57.10 -1.36 -31.10
C GLU A 42 -56.19 -2.01 -32.19
N GLU A 43 -56.19 -3.35 -32.23
CA GLU A 43 -55.85 -4.34 -33.29
C GLU A 43 -54.65 -4.23 -34.30
N GLY A 44 -54.13 -5.40 -34.72
CA GLY A 44 -53.00 -5.48 -35.68
C GLY A 44 -52.63 -6.82 -36.38
N LYS A 45 -53.11 -8.00 -35.92
CA LYS A 45 -52.91 -9.36 -36.53
C LYS A 45 -51.46 -9.92 -36.59
N ASN A 46 -51.18 -11.23 -36.70
CA ASN A 46 -51.74 -12.45 -36.08
C ASN A 46 -50.75 -13.64 -36.29
N ARG A 47 -50.89 -14.74 -35.52
CA ARG A 47 -50.14 -16.04 -35.53
C ARG A 47 -48.73 -15.99 -34.91
N GLY A 48 -48.34 -16.93 -34.03
CA GLY A 48 -49.10 -18.06 -33.46
C GLY A 48 -48.39 -18.79 -32.29
N ASN A 49 -49.12 -19.70 -31.62
CA ASN A 49 -48.76 -20.53 -30.45
C ASN A 49 -48.19 -19.76 -29.23
N SER A 50 -49.01 -19.41 -28.24
CA SER A 50 -49.52 -20.30 -27.15
C SER A 50 -48.40 -20.72 -26.18
N LYS A 51 -48.17 -19.95 -25.11
CA LYS A 51 -48.87 -20.02 -23.79
C LYS A 51 -48.64 -21.38 -23.09
N SER A 52 -47.99 -21.50 -21.92
CA SER A 52 -48.01 -20.71 -20.66
C SER A 52 -49.31 -20.82 -19.85
N ASN A 53 -49.20 -21.13 -18.55
CA ASN A 53 -50.07 -20.59 -17.49
C ASN A 53 -49.43 -20.76 -16.10
N THR A 54 -49.89 -19.98 -15.12
CA THR A 54 -49.21 -19.75 -13.83
C THR A 54 -50.23 -19.50 -12.69
N PHE A 55 -49.95 -19.95 -11.45
CA PHE A 55 -50.79 -19.84 -10.23
C PHE A 55 -52.14 -20.62 -10.31
N ILE A 56 -53.08 -20.73 -9.34
CA ILE A 56 -53.44 -20.09 -8.04
C ILE A 56 -54.08 -21.20 -7.14
N ASN A 57 -54.18 -21.19 -5.78
CA ASN A 57 -53.35 -20.77 -4.64
C ASN A 57 -54.09 -21.11 -3.30
N ILE A 58 -53.38 -21.37 -2.18
CA ILE A 58 -53.83 -21.47 -0.76
C ILE A 58 -54.85 -22.57 -0.36
N LYS A 59 -54.54 -23.29 0.74
CA LYS A 59 -55.36 -23.77 1.91
C LYS A 59 -54.63 -24.99 2.56
N SER A 60 -54.44 -25.22 3.87
CA SER A 60 -54.93 -24.76 5.19
C SER A 60 -55.74 -25.83 5.95
N ASN A 61 -55.10 -26.38 7.00
CA ASN A 61 -55.64 -27.02 8.22
C ASN A 61 -56.36 -28.41 8.24
N GLU A 62 -55.93 -29.16 9.26
CA GLU A 62 -56.70 -29.95 10.25
C GLU A 62 -57.07 -31.45 10.10
N ALA A 63 -56.93 -32.13 11.25
CA ALA A 63 -57.67 -33.33 11.74
C ALA A 63 -57.44 -34.71 11.05
N THR A 64 -57.46 -35.87 11.73
CA THR A 64 -57.42 -36.25 13.19
C THR A 64 -57.20 -37.78 13.32
N LYS A 65 -56.57 -38.24 14.43
CA LYS A 65 -56.75 -39.58 15.07
C LYS A 65 -56.34 -40.82 14.23
N ASP A 66 -56.21 -42.04 14.74
CA ASP A 66 -55.87 -42.65 16.07
C ASP A 66 -55.00 -43.91 15.68
N ASP A 67 -54.34 -44.73 16.50
CA ASP A 67 -54.67 -45.29 17.81
C ASP A 67 -53.45 -46.10 18.36
N ARG A 68 -53.20 -46.10 19.69
CA ARG A 68 -52.58 -47.18 20.54
C ARG A 68 -51.19 -47.79 20.17
N LYS A 69 -50.32 -48.21 21.11
CA LYS A 69 -50.41 -48.40 22.59
C LYS A 69 -49.02 -48.54 23.26
N THR A 70 -48.88 -48.06 24.51
CA THR A 70 -48.00 -48.53 25.64
C THR A 70 -46.51 -48.88 25.39
N GLY A 71 -45.54 -48.46 26.22
CA GLY A 71 -45.52 -47.61 27.43
C GLY A 71 -44.07 -47.10 27.68
N ASP A 72 -43.80 -46.00 28.38
CA ASP A 72 -44.11 -45.68 29.79
C ASP A 72 -43.27 -46.57 30.75
N ASN A 73 -42.49 -46.07 31.73
CA ASN A 73 -42.86 -44.99 32.66
C ASN A 73 -41.66 -44.26 33.33
N THR A 74 -41.79 -42.93 33.49
CA THR A 74 -41.23 -42.00 34.53
C THR A 74 -39.71 -42.02 34.93
N LYS A 75 -39.15 -41.01 35.64
CA LYS A 75 -39.76 -39.87 36.35
C LYS A 75 -38.95 -38.56 36.29
N GLU A 76 -39.67 -37.46 36.46
CA GLU A 76 -39.18 -36.09 36.66
C GLU A 76 -38.51 -35.92 38.04
N ASN A 77 -37.70 -34.87 38.21
CA ASN A 77 -38.20 -33.69 38.94
C ASN A 77 -37.44 -32.40 38.60
N SER A 78 -38.11 -31.28 38.87
CA SER A 78 -37.56 -29.92 39.00
C SER A 78 -36.98 -29.72 40.43
N SER A 79 -36.43 -28.58 40.89
CA SER A 79 -36.21 -27.22 40.36
C SER A 79 -35.20 -26.49 41.30
N ILE A 80 -35.07 -25.16 41.13
CA ILE A 80 -34.65 -24.13 42.11
C ILE A 80 -33.28 -23.46 41.84
N ILE A 81 -33.33 -22.14 41.90
CA ILE A 81 -32.26 -21.15 41.69
C ILE A 81 -31.46 -20.98 42.97
N LYS A 82 -30.15 -20.71 42.86
CA LYS A 82 -29.52 -19.74 43.78
C LYS A 82 -28.34 -18.99 43.17
N GLU A 83 -28.42 -17.69 43.39
CA GLU A 83 -27.45 -16.64 43.06
C GLU A 83 -26.53 -16.42 44.27
N SER A 84 -25.27 -16.04 44.05
CA SER A 84 -24.35 -15.69 45.15
C SER A 84 -23.25 -14.72 44.70
N GLU A 85 -23.54 -13.43 44.72
CA GLU A 85 -22.51 -12.42 44.94
C GLU A 85 -22.11 -12.38 46.43
N ALA A 86 -20.85 -12.03 46.71
CA ALA A 86 -20.47 -10.80 47.44
C ALA A 86 -19.21 -10.97 48.30
N LYS A 87 -18.48 -9.84 48.45
CA LYS A 87 -17.35 -9.60 49.39
C LYS A 87 -16.06 -10.35 49.01
N ASN A 88 -14.93 -9.71 48.68
CA ASN A 88 -14.45 -8.34 48.94
C ASN A 88 -14.21 -8.04 50.44
N ASP A 89 -13.02 -8.40 50.91
CA ASP A 89 -12.38 -7.85 52.12
C ASP A 89 -10.98 -7.35 51.74
N SER A 90 -10.73 -6.07 52.03
CA SER A 90 -9.40 -5.46 51.91
C SER A 90 -8.69 -5.53 53.25
N ASN A 91 -7.39 -5.81 53.25
CA ASN A 91 -6.50 -5.32 54.30
C ASN A 91 -5.12 -4.98 53.72
N ASN A 92 -4.39 -4.12 54.45
CA ASN A 92 -3.33 -3.26 53.94
C ASN A 92 -2.21 -3.13 55.00
N ILE A 93 -1.13 -2.40 54.71
CA ILE A 93 -0.03 -2.04 55.65
C ILE A 93 0.91 -3.26 55.90
N GLU A 94 2.24 -3.17 56.03
CA GLU A 94 3.17 -2.05 56.30
C GLU A 94 4.14 -1.70 55.14
N GLU A 95 4.48 -0.41 55.03
CA GLU A 95 5.78 0.03 54.52
C GLU A 95 6.85 -0.12 55.62
N LYS A 96 8.11 -0.44 55.27
CA LYS A 96 9.26 -0.04 56.09
C LYS A 96 10.39 0.52 55.22
N ASN A 97 10.88 1.69 55.61
CA ASN A 97 11.93 2.46 54.96
C ASN A 97 13.20 2.50 55.83
N ALA A 98 14.33 2.80 55.17
CA ALA A 98 15.58 3.37 55.71
C ALA A 98 16.44 2.56 56.71
N GLU A 99 17.64 2.20 56.24
CA GLU A 99 18.97 2.51 56.80
C GLU A 99 19.96 2.31 55.64
N ILE A 100 20.67 3.30 55.07
CA ILE A 100 21.61 4.31 55.63
C ILE A 100 22.81 3.68 56.34
N ASN A 101 24.01 3.87 55.78
CA ASN A 101 25.28 3.69 56.51
C ASN A 101 26.37 4.64 55.99
N LYS A 102 27.36 4.99 56.84
CA LYS A 102 28.15 6.25 56.75
C LYS A 102 29.58 6.13 57.33
N ASP A 103 30.58 6.95 57.00
CA ASP A 103 30.70 7.95 55.92
C ASP A 103 31.79 7.46 54.91
N LYS A 104 32.94 8.05 54.51
CA LYS A 104 33.72 9.28 54.80
C LYS A 104 34.38 9.73 53.48
N GLU A 105 34.13 10.95 53.03
CA GLU A 105 34.90 12.18 53.35
C GLU A 105 36.35 12.22 52.85
N ASN A 106 36.55 12.83 51.68
CA ASN A 106 37.10 14.20 51.53
C ASN A 106 36.63 14.73 50.14
N LYS A 107 36.17 15.97 49.96
CA LYS A 107 36.87 17.28 50.05
C LYS A 107 38.05 17.36 49.06
N ASP A 108 38.17 18.38 48.20
CA ASP A 108 37.64 19.75 48.38
C ASP A 108 37.12 20.49 47.12
N GLN A 109 36.26 21.47 47.39
CA GLN A 109 36.06 22.81 46.77
C GLN A 109 36.57 23.09 45.32
N SER A 110 35.74 23.52 44.36
CA SER A 110 35.08 24.85 44.16
C SER A 110 35.82 25.74 43.13
N LYS A 111 35.29 26.82 42.53
CA LYS A 111 33.98 27.51 42.66
C LYS A 111 33.64 28.26 41.36
N VAL A 112 32.36 28.55 41.11
CA VAL A 112 31.89 29.55 40.13
C VAL A 112 31.45 30.82 40.86
N THR A 113 31.69 32.00 40.29
CA THR A 113 31.00 33.25 40.64
C THR A 113 30.98 34.21 39.46
N GLU A 114 29.83 34.83 39.21
CA GLU A 114 29.61 35.93 38.26
C GLU A 114 29.94 37.29 38.90
N LYS A 115 30.15 38.35 38.09
CA LYS A 115 29.26 39.55 38.08
C LYS A 115 29.71 40.70 37.15
N ASP A 116 28.68 41.39 36.66
CA ASP A 116 28.50 42.84 36.35
C ASP A 116 29.64 43.68 35.69
N GLY A 117 29.30 44.41 34.61
CA GLY A 117 30.11 45.50 34.03
C GLY A 117 29.49 46.10 32.74
N LYS A 118 29.67 47.42 32.50
CA LYS A 118 29.15 48.18 31.32
C LYS A 118 30.29 48.97 30.65
N GLU A 119 30.05 49.44 29.42
CA GLU A 119 30.73 50.57 28.74
C GLU A 119 32.26 50.42 28.47
N GLU A 120 32.90 51.11 27.50
CA GLU A 120 32.44 51.72 26.24
C GLU A 120 33.64 51.77 25.23
N GLN A 121 33.38 52.12 23.98
CA GLN A 121 34.28 52.46 22.86
C GLN A 121 35.75 52.82 23.17
N SER A 122 36.67 52.37 22.29
CA SER A 122 37.69 53.25 21.71
C SER A 122 38.30 52.69 20.42
N ILE A 123 38.68 53.59 19.52
CA ILE A 123 39.37 53.34 18.25
C ILE A 123 40.72 54.05 18.30
N PRO A 124 41.80 53.48 17.73
CA PRO A 124 42.82 54.30 17.10
C PRO A 124 42.88 54.09 15.58
N LYS A 125 42.71 55.19 14.83
CA LYS A 125 43.23 55.35 13.46
C LYS A 125 44.42 56.30 13.53
N LEU A 126 45.48 55.98 12.78
CA LEU A 126 46.47 56.91 12.27
C LEU A 126 47.13 56.29 11.02
N ASP A 127 47.74 57.05 10.10
CA ASP A 127 47.22 58.16 9.30
C ASP A 127 48.28 58.52 8.22
N ASN A 128 47.84 58.80 6.99
CA ASN A 128 48.48 59.66 5.96
C ASN A 128 49.95 59.37 5.48
N ASP A 129 50.09 58.78 4.27
CA ASP A 129 50.30 59.46 2.95
C ASP A 129 51.21 60.73 2.87
N PRO A 130 51.70 61.24 1.70
CA PRO A 130 51.85 60.69 0.32
C PRO A 130 53.28 60.81 -0.30
N LYS A 131 53.49 60.27 -1.53
CA LYS A 131 53.90 61.04 -2.76
C LYS A 131 54.24 60.22 -4.03
N ASN A 132 53.23 60.09 -4.90
CA ASN A 132 53.23 60.51 -6.32
C ASN A 132 54.50 60.37 -7.21
N LYS A 133 54.42 59.52 -8.25
CA LYS A 133 54.75 59.90 -9.65
C LYS A 133 54.07 58.98 -10.69
N ILE A 134 54.03 59.43 -11.95
CA ILE A 134 53.26 58.91 -13.09
C ILE A 134 54.24 58.39 -14.17
N ASP A 135 54.01 57.21 -14.78
CA ASP A 135 53.57 57.13 -16.20
C ASP A 135 53.22 55.73 -16.76
N ASP A 136 52.49 55.76 -17.87
CA ASP A 136 52.31 54.80 -18.99
C ASP A 136 51.85 53.31 -18.84
N GLN A 137 50.60 53.11 -19.32
CA GLN A 137 50.12 52.10 -20.29
C GLN A 137 50.02 50.57 -20.02
N LYS A 138 48.73 50.15 -20.03
CA LYS A 138 48.10 48.99 -20.74
C LYS A 138 48.06 47.58 -20.11
N GLN A 139 46.81 47.12 -19.95
CA GLN A 139 46.28 45.74 -20.08
C GLN A 139 46.88 44.68 -19.13
N THR A 140 46.12 44.03 -18.24
CA THR A 140 44.85 43.33 -18.54
C THR A 140 43.86 43.32 -17.35
N ASN A 141 42.58 43.00 -17.63
CA ASN A 141 41.50 43.09 -16.64
C ASN A 141 41.48 41.89 -15.68
N ASN A 142 41.71 42.12 -14.38
CA ASN A 142 41.29 41.18 -13.33
C ASN A 142 39.80 41.39 -13.03
N VAL A 143 39.03 40.30 -13.00
CA VAL A 143 37.60 40.32 -12.65
C VAL A 143 37.44 40.27 -11.13
N LYS A 144 36.64 41.18 -10.57
CA LYS A 144 35.99 41.03 -9.27
C LYS A 144 34.58 41.61 -9.28
N ASP A 145 33.63 40.74 -8.94
CA ASP A 145 32.39 40.95 -8.19
C ASP A 145 31.79 42.37 -8.11
N ILE A 146 30.56 42.52 -8.62
CA ILE A 146 29.32 42.57 -7.81
C ILE A 146 28.10 42.76 -8.73
N SER A 147 26.98 42.08 -8.41
CA SER A 147 25.65 42.17 -9.07
C SER A 147 25.59 41.77 -10.56
N GLU A 148 24.51 41.20 -11.10
CA GLU A 148 23.09 41.31 -10.71
C GLU A 148 22.41 39.97 -10.42
N ASN A 149 21.42 40.00 -9.52
CA ASN A 149 20.66 38.84 -9.06
C ASN A 149 19.28 38.80 -9.74
N THR A 150 19.24 38.48 -11.03
CA THR A 150 18.02 38.56 -11.84
C THR A 150 17.86 37.37 -12.81
N THR A 151 16.62 36.88 -12.94
CA THR A 151 16.15 35.91 -13.96
C THR A 151 16.91 34.59 -14.11
N ASN A 152 16.55 33.59 -13.30
CA ASN A 152 16.74 32.17 -13.68
C ASN A 152 15.57 31.26 -13.23
N ILE A 153 14.34 31.79 -13.34
CA ILE A 153 13.10 31.13 -12.87
C ILE A 153 12.51 30.15 -13.92
N ASN A 154 12.97 30.17 -15.18
CA ASN A 154 12.29 29.51 -16.30
C ASN A 154 12.82 28.12 -16.71
N ASN A 155 13.71 27.50 -15.93
CA ASN A 155 14.32 26.19 -16.24
C ASN A 155 13.92 25.05 -15.27
N THR A 156 12.75 25.13 -14.62
CA THR A 156 12.24 24.14 -13.67
C THR A 156 11.76 22.82 -14.30
N LYS A 157 11.80 22.68 -15.63
CA LYS A 157 11.30 21.48 -16.34
C LYS A 157 12.36 20.36 -16.32
N ASN A 158 11.98 19.21 -15.75
CA ASN A 158 12.76 17.97 -15.75
C ASN A 158 14.09 18.02 -14.96
N GLN A 159 14.13 18.69 -13.79
CA GLN A 159 15.23 18.49 -12.83
C GLN A 159 15.34 17.00 -12.44
N LYS A 160 16.56 16.45 -12.44
CA LYS A 160 16.82 15.05 -12.07
C LYS A 160 16.91 14.91 -10.55
N ILE A 161 16.36 13.81 -10.03
CA ILE A 161 16.31 13.50 -8.59
C ILE A 161 17.66 13.64 -7.85
N ILE A 162 18.78 13.31 -8.52
CA ILE A 162 20.12 13.36 -7.92
C ILE A 162 20.50 14.80 -7.55
N GLU A 163 20.24 15.76 -8.43
CA GLU A 163 20.64 17.16 -8.24
C GLU A 163 19.84 17.85 -7.13
N SER A 164 18.56 17.50 -6.99
CA SER A 164 17.67 18.11 -5.99
C SER A 164 17.78 17.50 -4.59
N LEU A 165 18.29 16.26 -4.45
CA LEU A 165 18.25 15.50 -3.20
C LEU A 165 19.62 15.09 -2.61
N GLN A 166 20.72 15.38 -3.31
CA GLN A 166 22.10 15.02 -2.93
C GLN A 166 22.49 15.31 -1.47
N ASN A 167 21.92 16.37 -0.87
CA ASN A 167 22.22 16.80 0.51
C ASN A 167 21.15 16.36 1.54
N ILE A 168 20.17 15.54 1.13
CA ILE A 168 19.02 15.12 1.95
C ILE A 168 19.00 13.61 2.11
N VAL A 169 19.23 12.87 1.01
CA VAL A 169 19.30 11.40 1.00
C VAL A 169 20.75 10.97 1.28
N SER A 170 20.98 10.23 2.36
CA SER A 170 22.30 9.62 2.61
C SER A 170 22.39 8.18 2.09
N GLU A 171 21.26 7.47 2.02
CA GLU A 171 21.20 6.07 1.61
C GLU A 171 19.84 5.78 0.93
N THR A 172 19.86 5.20 -0.28
CA THR A 172 18.67 4.61 -0.91
C THR A 172 18.79 3.09 -0.83
N ARG A 173 17.77 2.40 -0.29
CA ARG A 173 17.69 0.93 -0.31
C ARG A 173 16.52 0.47 -1.16
N TRP A 174 16.78 -0.53 -1.99
CA TRP A 174 15.79 -1.17 -2.85
C TRP A 174 15.38 -2.53 -2.28
N VAL A 175 14.15 -2.96 -2.58
CA VAL A 175 13.68 -4.33 -2.34
C VAL A 175 14.56 -5.31 -3.13
N SER A 176 14.82 -6.50 -2.58
CA SER A 176 15.70 -7.51 -3.22
C SER A 176 15.30 -7.77 -4.67
N GLY A 177 16.26 -7.68 -5.59
CA GLY A 177 16.06 -7.87 -7.02
C GLY A 177 15.55 -6.65 -7.80
N VAL A 178 15.12 -5.57 -7.13
CA VAL A 178 14.74 -4.32 -7.81
C VAL A 178 16.01 -3.57 -8.26
N ASN A 179 16.07 -3.24 -9.55
CA ASN A 179 17.21 -2.59 -10.20
C ASN A 179 16.75 -1.37 -10.99
N VAL A 180 16.71 -0.21 -10.34
CA VAL A 180 16.11 1.02 -10.86
C VAL A 180 17.16 2.11 -10.98
N ASP A 181 17.30 2.69 -12.18
CA ASP A 181 18.22 3.81 -12.39
C ASP A 181 17.57 5.12 -11.94
N VAL A 182 17.91 5.56 -10.74
CA VAL A 182 17.43 6.82 -10.14
C VAL A 182 17.51 8.01 -11.11
N ARG A 183 18.47 8.05 -12.05
CA ARG A 183 18.66 9.17 -12.98
C ARG A 183 17.49 9.38 -13.95
N LYS A 184 16.62 8.38 -14.15
CA LYS A 184 15.40 8.51 -14.99
C LYS A 184 14.20 9.13 -14.25
N PHE A 185 14.28 9.32 -12.93
CA PHE A 185 13.20 9.97 -12.17
C PHE A 185 13.11 11.46 -12.52
N LEU A 186 11.98 11.84 -13.10
CA LEU A 186 11.67 13.23 -13.44
C LEU A 186 10.80 13.86 -12.36
N ARG A 187 11.20 15.04 -11.87
CA ARG A 187 10.40 15.84 -10.95
C ARG A 187 9.12 16.33 -11.63
N SER A 188 7.99 16.34 -10.91
CA SER A 188 6.78 17.04 -11.39
C SER A 188 7.02 18.55 -11.53
N SER A 189 6.42 19.15 -12.56
CA SER A 189 6.55 20.59 -12.86
C SER A 189 5.37 21.43 -12.35
N GLU A 190 4.48 20.85 -11.54
CA GLU A 190 3.34 21.56 -10.93
C GLU A 190 3.76 22.30 -9.65
N GLU A 191 3.28 23.53 -9.48
CA GLU A 191 3.64 24.37 -8.34
C GLU A 191 3.12 23.80 -7.01
N GLY A 192 3.94 23.95 -5.95
CA GLY A 192 3.65 23.41 -4.62
C GLY A 192 3.86 21.90 -4.47
N LEU A 193 4.18 21.16 -5.54
CA LEU A 193 4.37 19.71 -5.50
C LEU A 193 5.85 19.28 -5.42
N GLU A 194 6.08 18.17 -4.71
CA GLU A 194 7.38 17.55 -4.47
C GLU A 194 7.25 16.02 -4.57
N TYR A 195 7.24 15.51 -5.80
CA TYR A 195 7.31 14.09 -6.10
C TYR A 195 8.01 13.89 -7.45
N TYR A 196 8.46 12.66 -7.69
CA TYR A 196 9.20 12.28 -8.90
C TYR A 196 8.58 11.02 -9.50
N GLN A 197 8.48 10.95 -10.83
CA GLN A 197 7.89 9.83 -11.57
C GLN A 197 8.94 9.12 -12.43
N TYR A 198 8.72 7.82 -12.65
CA TYR A 198 9.56 6.92 -13.44
C TYR A 198 8.67 6.10 -14.40
N PRO A 199 9.11 5.87 -15.65
CA PRO A 199 8.27 5.27 -16.68
C PRO A 199 8.03 3.77 -16.42
N LEU A 200 6.82 3.29 -16.76
CA LEU A 200 6.49 1.86 -16.69
C LEU A 200 7.16 1.03 -17.80
N ARG A 201 7.69 1.66 -18.84
CA ARG A 201 8.29 0.97 -20.00
C ARG A 201 9.68 0.45 -19.65
N GLY A 202 9.84 -0.88 -19.62
CA GLY A 202 11.09 -1.57 -19.29
C GLY A 202 11.11 -2.20 -17.88
N SER A 203 10.07 -1.96 -17.06
CA SER A 203 9.94 -2.50 -15.70
C SER A 203 10.07 -4.02 -15.62
N GLU A 204 9.70 -4.73 -16.70
CA GLU A 204 9.79 -6.18 -16.82
C GLU A 204 11.22 -6.74 -16.71
N ASN A 205 12.25 -5.88 -16.78
CA ASN A 205 13.66 -6.23 -16.62
C ASN A 205 14.28 -5.65 -15.33
N GLU A 206 13.49 -4.94 -14.52
CA GLU A 206 13.95 -4.14 -13.38
C GLU A 206 13.46 -4.66 -12.02
N GLY A 207 12.73 -5.79 -11.99
CA GLY A 207 12.39 -6.54 -10.78
C GLY A 207 11.24 -5.96 -9.93
N TRP A 208 10.53 -4.97 -10.44
CA TRP A 208 9.38 -4.31 -9.81
C TRP A 208 8.13 -4.39 -10.70
N TYR A 209 6.94 -4.28 -10.11
CA TYR A 209 5.67 -4.44 -10.81
C TYR A 209 4.68 -3.31 -10.46
N ASP A 210 3.91 -2.89 -11.45
CA ASP A 210 2.83 -1.91 -11.33
C ASP A 210 1.63 -2.42 -12.13
N ILE A 211 1.02 -3.52 -11.64
CA ILE A 211 -0.26 -3.97 -12.15
C ILE A 211 -1.25 -2.80 -11.98
N ASN A 212 -2.09 -2.54 -12.98
CA ASN A 212 -3.09 -1.48 -12.90
C ASN A 212 -4.52 -2.00 -13.02
N LYS A 213 -5.43 -1.34 -12.29
CA LYS A 213 -6.88 -1.51 -12.46
C LYS A 213 -7.31 -1.06 -13.85
N ASP A 214 -8.36 -1.68 -14.36
CA ASP A 214 -9.06 -1.16 -15.54
C ASP A 214 -10.34 -0.38 -15.15
N PHE A 215 -10.69 -0.37 -13.85
CA PHE A 215 -11.94 0.16 -13.28
C PHE A 215 -13.19 -0.58 -13.78
N GLU A 216 -12.99 -1.83 -14.21
CA GLU A 216 -13.99 -2.73 -14.78
C GLU A 216 -14.07 -4.05 -14.00
N GLY A 217 -15.16 -4.81 -14.19
CA GLY A 217 -15.29 -6.16 -13.60
C GLY A 217 -15.26 -6.23 -12.07
N GLY A 218 -15.40 -5.11 -11.37
CA GLY A 218 -15.35 -5.03 -9.90
C GLY A 218 -14.04 -4.56 -9.30
N ASP A 219 -13.02 -4.20 -10.10
CA ASP A 219 -11.66 -3.93 -9.58
C ASP A 219 -11.43 -2.56 -8.95
N TRP A 220 -12.40 -1.64 -9.04
CA TRP A 220 -12.32 -0.30 -8.43
C TRP A 220 -12.00 -0.33 -6.92
N THR A 221 -12.38 -1.41 -6.20
CA THR A 221 -12.08 -1.64 -4.77
C THR A 221 -10.85 -2.52 -4.49
N LEU A 222 -10.16 -3.01 -5.51
CA LEU A 222 -9.20 -4.13 -5.41
C LEU A 222 -7.72 -3.75 -5.25
N CYS A 223 -7.40 -2.58 -4.68
CA CYS A 223 -6.01 -2.18 -4.42
C CYS A 223 -5.24 -3.21 -3.56
N SER A 224 -5.86 -3.78 -2.52
CA SER A 224 -5.23 -4.86 -1.73
C SER A 224 -4.95 -6.15 -2.53
N ALA A 225 -5.75 -6.46 -3.55
CA ALA A 225 -5.51 -7.61 -4.43
C ALA A 225 -4.46 -7.30 -5.50
N ASN A 226 -4.38 -6.05 -5.94
CA ASN A 226 -3.34 -5.57 -6.82
C ASN A 226 -1.96 -5.62 -6.13
N VAL A 227 -1.86 -5.03 -4.94
CA VAL A 227 -0.66 -5.09 -4.07
C VAL A 227 -0.27 -6.54 -3.76
N ALA A 228 -1.23 -7.41 -3.42
CA ALA A 228 -0.95 -8.83 -3.24
C ALA A 228 -0.40 -9.48 -4.52
N SER A 229 -0.87 -9.09 -5.70
CA SER A 229 -0.39 -9.61 -6.99
C SER A 229 1.01 -9.11 -7.35
N ASN A 230 1.31 -7.82 -7.14
CA ASN A 230 2.65 -7.25 -7.31
C ASN A 230 3.67 -7.95 -6.41
N LEU A 231 3.32 -8.12 -5.13
CA LEU A 231 4.15 -8.83 -4.16
C LEU A 231 4.30 -10.32 -4.47
N LEU A 232 3.28 -10.97 -5.03
CA LEU A 232 3.36 -12.38 -5.43
C LEU A 232 4.22 -12.60 -6.67
N HIS A 233 4.16 -11.74 -7.70
CA HIS A 233 5.07 -11.86 -8.86
C HIS A 233 6.53 -11.66 -8.44
N TRP A 234 6.81 -10.60 -7.69
CA TRP A 234 8.13 -10.39 -7.09
C TRP A 234 8.60 -11.61 -6.30
N TRP A 235 7.75 -12.17 -5.44
CA TRP A 235 8.09 -13.32 -4.63
C TRP A 235 8.35 -14.58 -5.46
N LEU A 236 7.58 -14.79 -6.53
CA LEU A 236 7.73 -15.92 -7.45
C LEU A 236 9.04 -15.82 -8.24
N ASP A 237 9.47 -14.61 -8.62
CA ASP A 237 10.76 -14.40 -9.29
C ASP A 237 11.95 -14.49 -8.31
N GLN A 238 11.86 -13.94 -7.09
CA GLN A 238 12.87 -14.18 -6.05
C GLN A 238 13.02 -15.65 -5.67
N ASN A 239 12.00 -16.49 -5.92
CA ASN A 239 12.00 -17.92 -5.65
C ASN A 239 12.04 -18.77 -6.94
N LYS A 240 12.32 -18.18 -8.11
CA LYS A 240 12.07 -18.81 -9.43
C LYS A 240 12.64 -20.22 -9.56
N LYS A 241 13.89 -20.43 -9.10
CA LYS A 241 14.56 -21.75 -9.11
C LYS A 241 13.76 -22.81 -8.34
N TYR A 242 13.29 -22.48 -7.13
CA TYR A 242 12.52 -23.38 -6.28
C TYR A 242 11.11 -23.64 -6.85
N VAL A 243 10.45 -22.59 -7.34
CA VAL A 243 9.11 -22.66 -7.94
C VAL A 243 9.12 -23.50 -9.22
N ASP A 244 10.09 -23.27 -10.12
CA ASP A 244 10.25 -24.06 -11.34
C ASP A 244 10.50 -25.54 -11.01
N LYS A 245 11.37 -25.84 -10.04
CA LYS A 245 11.66 -27.22 -9.64
C LYS A 245 10.47 -27.92 -8.97
N TYR A 246 9.67 -27.18 -8.19
CA TYR A 246 8.41 -27.70 -7.63
C TYR A 246 7.40 -28.05 -8.73
N ILE A 247 7.23 -27.18 -9.74
CA ILE A 247 6.34 -27.40 -10.88
C ILE A 247 6.80 -28.61 -11.71
N GLU A 248 8.11 -28.75 -11.96
CA GLU A 248 8.70 -29.87 -12.71
C GLU A 248 8.39 -31.22 -12.05
N LEU A 249 8.54 -31.30 -10.73
CA LEU A 249 8.43 -32.55 -9.96
C LEU A 249 7.00 -32.87 -9.49
N ASN A 250 6.16 -31.84 -9.31
CA ASN A 250 4.82 -31.98 -8.75
C ASN A 250 3.76 -31.29 -9.64
N PRO A 251 3.67 -31.57 -10.96
CA PRO A 251 2.84 -30.81 -11.89
C PRO A 251 1.34 -30.81 -11.54
N GLU A 252 0.84 -31.88 -10.92
CA GLU A 252 -0.54 -31.95 -10.42
C GLU A 252 -0.76 -31.15 -9.13
N LYS A 253 0.20 -31.17 -8.18
CA LYS A 253 0.11 -30.40 -6.92
C LYS A 253 0.38 -28.91 -7.14
N ALA A 254 1.09 -28.58 -8.20
CA ALA A 254 1.25 -27.21 -8.71
C ALA A 254 0.01 -26.73 -9.50
N ALA A 255 -1.10 -27.49 -9.49
CA ALA A 255 -2.38 -27.10 -10.06
C ALA A 255 -3.48 -27.01 -8.99
N ILE A 256 -4.47 -26.16 -9.27
CA ILE A 256 -5.69 -25.98 -8.48
C ILE A 256 -6.88 -26.29 -9.37
N LYS A 257 -7.68 -27.29 -8.98
CA LYS A 257 -9.00 -27.55 -9.56
C LYS A 257 -10.07 -26.82 -8.76
N SER A 258 -11.04 -26.19 -9.43
CA SER A 258 -12.11 -25.41 -8.80
C SER A 258 -13.38 -25.53 -9.64
N GLY A 259 -14.12 -26.62 -9.45
CA GLY A 259 -15.10 -27.09 -10.44
C GLY A 259 -14.39 -27.70 -11.64
N ASP A 260 -14.85 -27.40 -12.85
CA ASP A 260 -14.23 -27.88 -14.09
C ASP A 260 -12.96 -27.08 -14.47
N THR A 261 -12.80 -25.87 -13.92
CA THR A 261 -11.63 -25.03 -14.15
C THR A 261 -10.39 -25.55 -13.42
N ILE A 262 -9.31 -25.80 -14.17
CA ILE A 262 -7.98 -26.11 -13.63
C ILE A 262 -7.04 -24.94 -13.91
N LYS A 263 -6.40 -24.43 -12.86
CA LYS A 263 -5.38 -23.38 -12.90
C LYS A 263 -4.02 -24.00 -12.58
N TYR A 264 -2.98 -23.66 -13.34
CA TYR A 264 -1.63 -24.15 -13.12
C TYR A 264 -0.74 -23.01 -12.63
N LEU A 265 0.11 -23.25 -11.63
CA LEU A 265 1.06 -22.26 -11.11
C LEU A 265 1.97 -21.72 -12.21
N SER A 266 2.36 -22.59 -13.15
CA SER A 266 3.15 -22.26 -14.35
C SER A 266 2.50 -21.22 -15.26
N LYS A 267 1.16 -21.11 -15.26
CA LYS A 267 0.39 -20.16 -16.07
C LYS A 267 -0.09 -18.94 -15.28
N ILE A 268 -0.57 -19.12 -14.05
CA ILE A 268 -1.15 -18.01 -13.27
C ILE A 268 -0.11 -16.97 -12.83
N ARG A 269 1.17 -17.35 -12.75
CA ARG A 269 2.30 -16.45 -12.48
C ARG A 269 2.65 -15.49 -13.63
N THR A 270 1.80 -15.38 -14.63
CA THR A 270 2.05 -14.52 -15.80
C THR A 270 1.69 -13.07 -15.48
N ASN A 271 2.69 -12.21 -15.48
CA ASN A 271 2.56 -10.78 -15.76
C ASN A 271 2.68 -10.58 -17.29
N TYR A 272 1.82 -9.76 -17.88
CA TYR A 272 1.72 -9.61 -19.33
C TYR A 272 1.36 -8.17 -19.75
N LYS A 273 1.46 -7.92 -21.06
CA LYS A 273 1.25 -6.61 -21.68
C LYS A 273 -0.22 -6.29 -21.91
N ASP A 274 -0.58 -5.02 -21.77
CA ASP A 274 -1.79 -4.45 -22.36
C ASP A 274 -1.63 -4.09 -23.85
N GLU A 275 -2.67 -3.49 -24.43
CA GLU A 275 -2.72 -3.03 -25.83
C GLU A 275 -1.69 -1.94 -26.17
N ASP A 276 -1.33 -1.08 -25.20
CA ASP A 276 -0.24 -0.08 -25.31
C ASP A 276 1.17 -0.73 -25.23
N GLY A 277 1.23 -2.00 -24.82
CA GLY A 277 2.46 -2.78 -24.66
C GLY A 277 3.18 -2.62 -23.32
N TYR A 278 2.52 -2.09 -22.28
CA TYR A 278 3.06 -1.99 -20.91
C TYR A 278 2.70 -3.24 -20.08
N TYR A 279 3.61 -3.69 -19.21
CA TYR A 279 3.45 -4.88 -18.36
C TYR A 279 2.56 -4.64 -17.12
N ASP A 280 1.37 -4.04 -17.30
CA ASP A 280 0.45 -3.70 -16.21
C ASP A 280 -0.62 -4.77 -15.93
N LYS A 281 -0.58 -5.94 -16.61
CA LYS A 281 -1.59 -7.01 -16.49
C LYS A 281 -1.06 -8.28 -15.81
N SER A 282 -1.96 -9.06 -15.22
CA SER A 282 -1.59 -10.15 -14.30
C SER A 282 -2.69 -11.20 -14.18
N GLU A 283 -2.35 -12.47 -14.38
CA GLU A 283 -3.29 -13.58 -14.17
C GLU A 283 -3.60 -13.84 -12.68
N ILE A 284 -2.69 -13.50 -11.78
CA ILE A 284 -2.94 -13.50 -10.32
C ILE A 284 -4.03 -12.46 -10.00
N PHE A 285 -3.93 -11.26 -10.58
CA PHE A 285 -4.90 -10.19 -10.36
C PHE A 285 -6.25 -10.50 -11.00
N ASN A 286 -6.25 -11.08 -12.21
CA ASN A 286 -7.47 -11.57 -12.85
C ASN A 286 -8.19 -12.62 -11.97
N ASP A 287 -7.46 -13.55 -11.34
CA ASP A 287 -8.11 -14.51 -10.44
C ASP A 287 -8.68 -13.83 -9.19
N PHE A 288 -7.92 -12.96 -8.51
CA PHE A 288 -8.46 -12.21 -7.38
C PHE A 288 -9.66 -11.33 -7.77
N LYS A 289 -9.66 -10.73 -8.97
CA LYS A 289 -10.79 -9.99 -9.56
C LYS A 289 -12.02 -10.88 -9.74
N ASN A 290 -11.85 -12.05 -10.36
CA ASN A 290 -12.92 -13.04 -10.57
C ASN A 290 -13.49 -13.60 -9.26
N LEU A 291 -12.69 -13.69 -8.20
CA LEU A 291 -13.11 -14.19 -6.89
C LEU A 291 -13.74 -13.12 -5.98
N PHE A 292 -13.32 -11.86 -6.13
CA PHE A 292 -13.59 -10.81 -5.14
C PHE A 292 -13.95 -9.44 -5.74
N GLY A 293 -14.41 -9.36 -7.00
CA GLY A 293 -14.94 -8.12 -7.57
C GLY A 293 -15.94 -7.41 -6.65
N GLY A 294 -15.74 -6.11 -6.44
CA GLY A 294 -16.56 -5.28 -5.55
C GLY A 294 -16.39 -5.55 -4.05
N LYS A 295 -15.30 -6.20 -3.61
CA LYS A 295 -15.02 -6.46 -2.18
C LYS A 295 -13.82 -5.63 -1.71
N TYR A 296 -13.91 -5.12 -0.48
CA TYR A 296 -12.73 -4.64 0.27
C TYR A 296 -11.98 -5.85 0.85
N LEU A 297 -10.65 -5.86 0.72
CA LEU A 297 -9.81 -7.02 1.02
C LEU A 297 -8.54 -6.66 1.83
N TRP A 298 -7.93 -7.67 2.43
CA TRP A 298 -6.63 -7.61 3.10
C TRP A 298 -5.56 -8.33 2.27
N PRO A 299 -4.38 -7.74 2.02
CA PRO A 299 -3.37 -8.29 1.10
C PRO A 299 -2.67 -9.54 1.67
N ASP A 300 -2.42 -9.58 2.98
CA ASP A 300 -1.81 -10.71 3.69
C ASP A 300 -2.69 -11.97 3.54
N LYS A 301 -4.01 -11.83 3.69
CA LYS A 301 -4.98 -12.91 3.51
C LYS A 301 -5.02 -13.45 2.07
N LEU A 302 -4.69 -12.63 1.07
CA LEU A 302 -4.63 -13.05 -0.34
C LEU A 302 -3.33 -13.77 -0.66
N ILE A 303 -2.20 -13.28 -0.12
CA ILE A 303 -0.89 -13.96 -0.16
C ILE A 303 -1.00 -15.35 0.50
N ASP A 304 -1.54 -15.42 1.71
CA ASP A 304 -1.75 -16.66 2.47
C ASP A 304 -2.71 -17.63 1.74
N MET A 305 -3.73 -17.11 1.04
CA MET A 305 -4.64 -17.93 0.22
C MET A 305 -3.95 -18.45 -1.06
N PHE A 306 -3.05 -17.68 -1.66
CA PHE A 306 -2.35 -18.08 -2.88
C PHE A 306 -1.25 -19.12 -2.61
N ILE A 307 -0.41 -18.88 -1.60
CA ILE A 307 0.74 -19.74 -1.25
C ILE A 307 0.27 -20.93 -0.44
N ASN A 308 -0.11 -20.71 0.83
CA ASN A 308 -0.46 -21.75 1.81
C ASN A 308 -1.87 -22.32 1.59
N GLY A 309 -2.80 -21.58 0.98
CA GLY A 309 -4.18 -22.02 0.81
C GLY A 309 -5.08 -21.81 2.03
N TYR A 310 -4.74 -20.85 2.91
CA TYR A 310 -5.68 -20.39 3.94
C TYR A 310 -7.01 -19.97 3.30
N LYS A 311 -8.11 -20.21 4.00
CA LYS A 311 -9.42 -19.68 3.61
C LYS A 311 -9.40 -18.16 3.83
N TYR A 312 -9.77 -17.39 2.81
CA TYR A 312 -9.85 -15.93 2.95
C TYR A 312 -10.82 -15.53 4.07
N THR A 313 -10.39 -14.66 4.98
CA THR A 313 -11.25 -14.11 6.05
C THR A 313 -11.23 -12.58 6.05
N LYS A 314 -12.27 -11.97 6.61
CA LYS A 314 -12.29 -10.52 6.86
C LYS A 314 -11.62 -10.13 8.20
N LYS A 315 -11.06 -11.07 8.97
CA LYS A 315 -10.35 -10.78 10.22
C LYS A 315 -9.22 -9.78 9.92
N PHE A 316 -9.16 -8.68 10.67
CA PHE A 316 -8.12 -7.66 10.56
C PHE A 316 -6.76 -8.20 11.04
N SER A 317 -6.76 -8.95 12.15
CA SER A 317 -5.58 -9.68 12.64
C SER A 317 -5.00 -10.60 11.54
N PRO A 318 -3.68 -10.85 11.53
CA PRO A 318 -3.08 -11.91 10.71
C PRO A 318 -3.77 -13.26 10.91
N ASN A 319 -3.63 -14.16 9.94
CA ASN A 319 -4.04 -15.56 10.11
C ASN A 319 -3.20 -16.23 11.22
N ASN A 320 -3.77 -17.21 11.93
CA ASN A 320 -3.05 -18.01 12.92
C ASN A 320 -2.78 -19.41 12.36
N GLU A 321 -1.65 -20.01 12.71
CA GLU A 321 -1.33 -21.40 12.34
C GLU A 321 -2.31 -22.40 12.96
N SER A 322 -2.92 -22.07 14.11
CA SER A 322 -4.06 -22.83 14.68
C SER A 322 -5.29 -22.87 13.78
N ASP A 323 -5.52 -21.81 12.99
CA ASP A 323 -6.67 -21.66 12.10
C ASP A 323 -6.41 -22.28 10.72
N TYR A 324 -5.22 -22.88 10.50
CA TYR A 324 -4.83 -23.45 9.21
C TYR A 324 -5.66 -24.69 8.88
N GLN A 325 -6.52 -24.53 7.87
CA GLN A 325 -7.34 -25.60 7.29
C GLN A 325 -7.25 -25.47 5.77
N PRO A 326 -6.27 -26.12 5.12
CA PRO A 326 -5.92 -25.86 3.73
C PRO A 326 -7.10 -26.07 2.78
N SER A 327 -7.29 -25.11 1.89
CA SER A 327 -8.31 -25.20 0.87
C SER A 327 -8.00 -26.32 -0.12
N GLN A 328 -9.02 -27.09 -0.52
CA GLN A 328 -8.90 -28.02 -1.64
C GLN A 328 -8.83 -27.28 -2.99
N VAL A 329 -9.25 -26.01 -3.02
CA VAL A 329 -9.34 -25.20 -4.25
C VAL A 329 -8.46 -23.94 -4.22
N ARG A 330 -7.55 -23.77 -3.24
CA ARG A 330 -6.58 -22.65 -3.14
C ARG A 330 -5.26 -23.19 -2.54
N GLY A 331 -4.19 -22.39 -2.58
CA GLY A 331 -2.85 -22.76 -2.11
C GLY A 331 -2.07 -23.59 -3.11
N PHE A 332 -1.37 -22.95 -4.05
CA PHE A 332 -0.53 -23.64 -5.04
C PHE A 332 0.71 -24.31 -4.41
N LEU A 333 1.11 -23.86 -3.22
CA LEU A 333 2.33 -24.25 -2.52
C LEU A 333 2.03 -24.74 -1.08
N LYS A 334 0.79 -25.15 -0.81
CA LYS A 334 0.32 -25.63 0.50
C LYS A 334 1.09 -26.84 1.04
N GLU A 335 1.64 -27.64 0.14
CA GLU A 335 2.47 -28.82 0.39
C GLU A 335 3.91 -28.45 0.80
N VAL A 336 4.33 -27.21 0.56
CA VAL A 336 5.67 -26.67 0.84
C VAL A 336 5.66 -25.83 2.11
N PHE A 337 4.70 -24.90 2.20
CA PHE A 337 4.64 -23.92 3.28
C PHE A 337 3.74 -24.33 4.44
N GLU A 338 2.84 -25.30 4.25
CA GLU A 338 1.94 -25.77 5.31
C GLU A 338 1.23 -24.56 5.98
N SER A 339 1.17 -24.52 7.31
CA SER A 339 0.64 -23.38 8.08
C SER A 339 1.54 -22.12 8.05
N LYS A 340 2.83 -22.27 7.71
CA LYS A 340 3.87 -21.26 7.93
C LYS A 340 3.72 -20.09 6.96
N ARG A 341 3.23 -18.97 7.48
CA ARG A 341 2.91 -17.80 6.67
C ARG A 341 4.15 -17.00 6.33
N LEU A 342 4.18 -16.47 5.11
CA LEU A 342 5.22 -15.53 4.67
C LEU A 342 4.79 -14.07 4.86
N SER A 343 3.49 -13.82 5.05
CA SER A 343 2.92 -12.48 5.22
C SER A 343 3.09 -11.95 6.65
N ASP A 344 3.40 -10.66 6.76
CA ASP A 344 3.55 -9.92 8.02
C ASP A 344 2.82 -8.57 7.95
N PHE A 345 2.38 -8.06 9.10
CA PHE A 345 1.52 -6.89 9.25
C PHE A 345 1.91 -6.13 10.51
N LYS A 346 2.10 -4.81 10.41
CA LYS A 346 2.47 -3.93 11.53
C LYS A 346 1.79 -2.57 11.43
N GLU A 347 1.51 -1.97 12.59
CA GLU A 347 1.26 -0.53 12.67
C GLU A 347 2.58 0.25 12.46
N PRO A 348 2.54 1.49 11.93
CA PRO A 348 3.75 2.27 11.64
C PRO A 348 4.48 2.73 12.90
N GLY A 349 3.76 3.00 14.00
CA GLY A 349 4.33 3.63 15.19
C GLY A 349 4.82 5.07 14.94
N ASP A 350 5.86 5.47 15.67
CA ASP A 350 6.54 6.76 15.50
C ASP A 350 7.57 6.73 14.35
N LEU A 351 8.33 7.82 14.17
CA LEU A 351 9.34 7.94 13.11
C LEU A 351 10.41 6.85 13.20
N LYS A 352 10.93 6.57 14.40
CA LYS A 352 12.01 5.58 14.59
C LYS A 352 11.48 4.15 14.44
N THR A 353 10.28 3.86 14.94
CA THR A 353 9.60 2.56 14.78
C THR A 353 9.36 2.25 13.30
N PHE A 354 8.74 3.16 12.55
CA PHE A 354 8.49 3.01 11.12
C PHE A 354 9.79 2.82 10.33
N SER A 355 10.77 3.70 10.58
CA SER A 355 12.04 3.65 9.85
C SER A 355 12.79 2.36 10.13
N LYS A 356 12.73 1.87 11.38
CA LYS A 356 13.27 0.54 11.74
C LYS A 356 12.51 -0.58 11.05
N ILE A 357 11.16 -0.57 11.01
CA ILE A 357 10.38 -1.62 10.33
C ILE A 357 10.73 -1.70 8.84
N ILE A 358 10.82 -0.55 8.15
CA ILE A 358 11.19 -0.50 6.73
C ILE A 358 12.63 -1.00 6.53
N LYS A 359 13.58 -0.56 7.37
CA LYS A 359 15.00 -0.96 7.27
C LYS A 359 15.19 -2.46 7.57
N ASP A 360 14.62 -2.95 8.66
CA ASP A 360 14.60 -4.38 9.03
C ASP A 360 14.05 -5.25 7.88
N TRP A 361 12.92 -4.85 7.29
CA TRP A 361 12.27 -5.64 6.24
C TRP A 361 13.03 -5.62 4.90
N LEU A 362 13.73 -4.53 4.57
CA LEU A 362 14.63 -4.49 3.41
C LEU A 362 15.88 -5.36 3.64
N ASP A 363 16.45 -5.35 4.84
CA ASP A 363 17.62 -6.15 5.20
C ASP A 363 17.27 -7.66 5.31
N GLU A 364 16.06 -7.99 5.75
CA GLU A 364 15.44 -9.32 5.65
C GLU A 364 15.04 -9.73 4.22
N LYS A 365 15.32 -8.89 3.20
CA LYS A 365 14.99 -9.13 1.77
C LYS A 365 13.51 -9.45 1.53
N ARG A 366 12.61 -8.73 2.19
CA ARG A 366 11.16 -8.85 2.01
C ARG A 366 10.65 -7.97 0.87
N GLY A 367 9.48 -8.30 0.33
CA GLY A 367 8.66 -7.38 -0.46
C GLY A 367 7.76 -6.58 0.48
N LEU A 368 7.56 -5.28 0.22
CA LEU A 368 6.92 -4.34 1.15
C LEU A 368 5.67 -3.67 0.55
N ALA A 369 4.71 -3.30 1.39
CA ALA A 369 3.56 -2.47 1.01
C ALA A 369 3.05 -1.61 2.17
N ILE A 370 2.29 -0.56 1.85
CA ILE A 370 1.85 0.46 2.80
C ILE A 370 0.43 0.94 2.50
N SER A 371 -0.37 1.10 3.54
CA SER A 371 -1.74 1.60 3.47
C SER A 371 -1.88 2.97 4.12
N TYR A 372 -2.78 3.80 3.59
CA TYR A 372 -2.99 5.18 4.06
C TYR A 372 -4.47 5.62 3.96
N SER A 373 -4.82 6.67 4.71
CA SER A 373 -6.17 7.23 4.75
C SER A 373 -6.48 8.08 3.52
N THR A 374 -7.57 7.79 2.79
CA THR A 374 -8.11 8.71 1.78
C THR A 374 -9.10 9.71 2.41
N ARG A 375 -9.41 10.80 1.69
CA ARG A 375 -10.34 11.85 2.15
C ARG A 375 -11.78 11.37 2.39
N VAL A 376 -12.15 10.17 1.91
CA VAL A 376 -13.51 9.59 2.06
C VAL A 376 -13.59 8.49 3.13
N GLY A 377 -12.58 8.38 4.01
CA GLY A 377 -12.56 7.41 5.11
C GLY A 377 -12.22 5.97 4.69
N ALA A 378 -12.22 5.66 3.39
CA ALA A 378 -11.63 4.44 2.86
C ALA A 378 -10.10 4.47 3.00
N GLY A 379 -9.48 3.33 3.30
CA GLY A 379 -8.04 3.14 3.16
C GLY A 379 -7.68 2.81 1.72
N HIS A 380 -6.56 3.33 1.23
CA HIS A 380 -5.88 2.85 0.02
C HIS A 380 -4.61 2.08 0.41
N ILE A 381 -4.05 1.29 -0.51
CA ILE A 381 -2.82 0.55 -0.30
C ILE A 381 -2.01 0.45 -1.60
N ILE A 382 -0.70 0.65 -1.48
CA ILE A 382 0.28 0.72 -2.56
C ILE A 382 1.49 -0.16 -2.25
N THR A 383 2.23 -0.56 -3.29
CA THR A 383 3.42 -1.42 -3.14
C THR A 383 4.66 -0.55 -2.93
N ILE A 384 5.60 -0.96 -2.08
CA ILE A 384 6.90 -0.27 -1.90
C ILE A 384 7.99 -1.10 -2.59
N TRP A 385 8.76 -0.45 -3.45
CA TRP A 385 9.93 -1.02 -4.13
C TRP A 385 11.27 -0.52 -3.59
N GLY A 386 11.29 0.60 -2.86
CA GLY A 386 12.48 1.10 -2.18
C GLY A 386 12.18 2.23 -1.18
N ALA A 387 13.19 2.65 -0.43
CA ALA A 387 13.11 3.76 0.52
C ALA A 387 14.41 4.57 0.54
N ASP A 388 14.28 5.89 0.72
CA ASP A 388 15.40 6.78 1.03
C ASP A 388 15.48 7.02 2.54
N PHE A 389 16.70 7.05 3.06
CA PHE A 389 17.03 7.31 4.44
C PHE A 389 17.88 8.58 4.57
N ASP A 390 17.66 9.32 5.66
CA ASP A 390 18.59 10.35 6.13
C ASP A 390 19.77 9.76 6.91
N LYS A 391 20.74 10.63 7.21
CA LYS A 391 21.97 10.29 7.96
C LYS A 391 21.73 9.69 9.35
N ASP A 392 20.55 9.89 9.94
CA ASP A 392 20.17 9.43 11.27
C ASP A 392 19.31 8.14 11.18
N GLY A 393 19.23 7.55 9.99
CA GLY A 393 18.53 6.30 9.68
C GLY A 393 17.01 6.43 9.59
N ASN A 394 16.46 7.65 9.46
CA ASN A 394 15.02 7.87 9.31
C ASN A 394 14.61 7.73 7.84
N VAL A 395 13.46 7.11 7.56
CA VAL A 395 12.88 7.10 6.20
C VAL A 395 12.30 8.48 5.88
N ILE A 396 12.78 9.06 4.77
CA ILE A 396 12.37 10.39 4.29
C ILE A 396 11.55 10.32 2.98
N ALA A 397 11.63 9.21 2.25
CA ALA A 397 10.80 8.94 1.09
C ALA A 397 10.68 7.44 0.81
N ILE A 398 9.65 7.08 0.05
CA ILE A 398 9.44 5.72 -0.46
C ILE A 398 9.16 5.76 -1.97
N TYR A 399 9.60 4.71 -2.66
CA TYR A 399 9.39 4.47 -4.08
C TYR A 399 8.28 3.44 -4.24
N ILE A 400 7.21 3.80 -4.94
CA ILE A 400 5.94 3.07 -4.90
C ILE A 400 5.32 2.84 -6.28
N SER A 401 4.47 1.82 -6.35
CA SER A 401 3.57 1.52 -7.48
C SER A 401 2.13 1.51 -6.97
N ASP A 402 1.22 2.11 -7.73
CA ASP A 402 -0.16 2.43 -7.33
C ASP A 402 -1.15 1.98 -8.42
N SER A 403 -2.06 1.08 -8.04
CA SER A 403 -3.01 0.41 -8.93
C SER A 403 -4.00 1.31 -9.66
N ASP A 404 -4.04 2.59 -9.30
CA ASP A 404 -4.99 3.58 -9.79
C ASP A 404 -4.32 4.59 -10.76
N ASN A 405 -3.01 4.43 -11.04
CA ASN A 405 -2.20 5.37 -11.82
C ASN A 405 -2.29 5.22 -13.36
N LYS A 406 -3.00 4.22 -13.91
CA LYS A 406 -2.94 3.79 -15.33
C LYS A 406 -3.02 4.93 -16.37
N SER A 407 -3.76 5.99 -16.02
CA SER A 407 -4.00 7.18 -16.84
C SER A 407 -2.93 8.27 -16.69
N GLU A 408 -2.09 8.24 -15.65
CA GLU A 408 -0.98 9.18 -15.43
C GLU A 408 0.09 9.03 -16.52
N LYS A 409 0.52 10.17 -17.07
CA LYS A 409 1.51 10.23 -18.16
C LYS A 409 2.58 11.28 -17.87
N MET A 410 3.81 10.83 -17.69
CA MET A 410 5.01 11.67 -17.56
C MET A 410 5.64 11.98 -18.94
N ASN A 411 6.55 12.94 -18.99
CA ASN A 411 7.36 13.19 -20.19
C ASN A 411 8.33 12.01 -20.41
N SER A 412 8.55 11.61 -21.67
CA SER A 412 9.60 10.63 -21.98
C SER A 412 10.97 11.31 -22.03
N GLU A 413 11.95 10.76 -21.29
CA GLU A 413 13.35 11.14 -21.41
C GLU A 413 13.94 10.71 -22.76
N ASN A 414 13.60 9.50 -23.22
CA ASN A 414 14.14 8.91 -24.46
C ASN A 414 13.43 9.41 -25.73
N ASN A 415 12.22 9.97 -25.62
CA ASN A 415 11.44 10.50 -26.74
C ASN A 415 10.93 11.92 -26.43
N PRO A 416 11.77 12.97 -26.56
CA PRO A 416 11.34 14.35 -26.35
C PRO A 416 10.04 14.70 -27.09
N GLY A 417 9.09 15.32 -26.38
CA GLY A 417 7.77 15.65 -26.91
C GLY A 417 6.73 14.53 -26.84
N LYS A 418 7.10 13.28 -26.54
CA LYS A 418 6.15 12.21 -26.21
C LYS A 418 5.92 12.09 -24.71
N LYS A 419 4.78 11.51 -24.33
CA LYS A 419 4.47 11.09 -22.97
C LYS A 419 4.37 9.56 -22.86
N GLU A 420 4.75 9.02 -21.71
CA GLU A 420 4.72 7.59 -21.40
C GLU A 420 3.99 7.34 -20.07
N ARG A 421 3.47 6.12 -19.86
CA ARG A 421 2.76 5.77 -18.62
C ARG A 421 3.73 5.78 -17.44
N VAL A 422 3.32 6.42 -16.35
CA VAL A 422 4.01 6.34 -15.05
C VAL A 422 3.91 4.90 -14.54
N GLY A 423 4.94 4.39 -13.88
CA GLY A 423 4.89 3.08 -13.23
C GLY A 423 5.43 3.06 -11.80
N MET A 424 6.38 3.95 -11.50
CA MET A 424 6.87 4.14 -10.14
C MET A 424 6.94 5.62 -9.79
N THR A 425 6.49 5.95 -8.59
CA THR A 425 6.50 7.31 -8.03
C THR A 425 7.32 7.34 -6.75
N ARG A 426 8.15 8.37 -6.57
CA ARG A 426 8.79 8.66 -5.29
C ARG A 426 7.95 9.66 -4.51
N LEU A 427 7.39 9.24 -3.37
CA LEU A 427 6.65 10.07 -2.44
C LEU A 427 7.49 10.37 -1.20
N ARG A 428 7.40 11.60 -0.69
CA ARG A 428 8.03 11.99 0.58
C ARG A 428 7.24 11.37 1.73
N VAL A 429 7.95 10.92 2.77
CA VAL A 429 7.36 10.55 4.06
C VAL A 429 7.55 11.74 5.01
N ASP A 430 6.49 12.49 5.27
CA ASP A 430 6.51 13.56 6.26
C ASP A 430 6.10 13.04 7.65
N TYR A 431 6.74 13.59 8.69
CA TYR A 431 6.48 13.29 10.09
C TYR A 431 6.27 14.54 10.96
N SER A 432 6.21 15.73 10.35
CA SER A 432 6.10 17.01 11.07
C SER A 432 4.90 17.11 12.02
N THR A 433 3.83 16.34 11.78
CA THR A 433 2.64 16.26 12.65
C THR A 433 2.67 15.09 13.64
N GLY A 434 3.84 14.52 13.95
CA GLY A 434 4.01 13.40 14.90
C GLY A 434 3.51 12.03 14.41
N VAL A 435 2.88 11.97 13.24
CA VAL A 435 2.43 10.75 12.56
C VAL A 435 2.89 10.75 11.11
N ALA A 436 3.19 9.56 10.58
CA ALA A 436 3.64 9.39 9.22
C ALA A 436 2.57 9.83 8.20
N LYS A 437 2.99 10.61 7.20
CA LYS A 437 2.16 11.01 6.06
C LYS A 437 2.90 10.77 4.76
N LEU A 438 2.26 10.09 3.81
CA LEU A 438 2.73 10.05 2.43
C LEU A 438 2.31 11.34 1.73
N SER A 439 3.26 12.00 1.09
CA SER A 439 3.04 13.32 0.51
C SER A 439 3.73 13.49 -0.84
N SER A 440 3.00 14.15 -1.74
CA SER A 440 3.49 14.72 -2.98
C SER A 440 3.50 16.27 -2.93
N TYR A 441 3.30 16.86 -1.75
CA TYR A 441 3.33 18.31 -1.52
C TYR A 441 4.67 18.75 -0.93
N ALA A 442 5.20 19.88 -1.39
CA ALA A 442 6.41 20.49 -0.83
C ALA A 442 6.19 20.99 0.62
N GLU A 443 4.98 21.45 0.94
CA GLU A 443 4.58 21.86 2.29
C GLU A 443 4.69 20.70 3.30
N LYS A 444 5.25 20.94 4.49
CA LYS A 444 5.26 19.97 5.59
C LYS A 444 3.89 19.89 6.26
N GLY A 445 3.52 18.72 6.78
CA GLY A 445 2.23 18.47 7.44
C GLY A 445 1.09 18.12 6.48
N SER A 446 1.19 18.54 5.22
CA SER A 446 0.32 18.09 4.13
C SER A 446 0.69 16.67 3.66
N GLY A 447 -0.32 15.84 3.42
CA GLY A 447 -0.18 14.43 3.01
C GLY A 447 -1.22 13.50 3.65
N ALA A 448 -1.25 12.24 3.21
CA ALA A 448 -2.19 11.22 3.69
C ALA A 448 -1.59 10.37 4.82
N LYS A 449 -2.29 10.25 5.96
CA LYS A 449 -1.81 9.50 7.15
C LYS A 449 -1.62 8.02 6.80
N VAL A 450 -0.45 7.46 7.12
CA VAL A 450 -0.19 6.01 7.06
C VAL A 450 -1.03 5.28 8.12
N LEU A 451 -1.64 4.18 7.72
CA LEU A 451 -2.44 3.33 8.57
C LEU A 451 -1.65 2.09 9.01
N HIS A 452 -1.17 1.29 8.06
CA HIS A 452 -0.48 0.02 8.33
C HIS A 452 0.57 -0.32 7.27
N LEU A 453 1.58 -1.08 7.70
CA LEU A 453 2.66 -1.66 6.92
C LEU A 453 2.44 -3.16 6.72
N TYR A 454 2.77 -3.68 5.54
CA TYR A 454 2.69 -5.10 5.20
C TYR A 454 4.01 -5.56 4.56
N SER A 455 4.37 -6.83 4.74
CA SER A 455 5.46 -7.44 3.96
C SER A 455 5.26 -8.91 3.68
N ILE A 456 6.06 -9.44 2.75
CA ILE A 456 6.16 -10.86 2.43
C ILE A 456 7.63 -11.32 2.49
N LYS A 457 7.89 -12.36 3.31
CA LYS A 457 9.22 -12.97 3.46
C LYS A 457 9.57 -13.84 2.25
N ASN A 458 10.85 -13.87 1.86
CA ASN A 458 11.31 -14.71 0.74
C ASN A 458 11.00 -16.22 0.96
N GLY A 459 11.24 -16.76 2.16
CA GLY A 459 10.86 -18.16 2.49
C GLY A 459 11.90 -19.24 2.15
N GLU A 460 13.10 -18.86 1.68
CA GLU A 460 14.17 -19.77 1.22
C GLU A 460 14.45 -21.00 2.10
N SER A 461 14.44 -20.83 3.44
CA SER A 461 14.72 -21.92 4.38
C SER A 461 13.63 -23.00 4.37
N ILE A 462 12.37 -22.62 4.15
CA ILE A 462 11.25 -23.57 4.02
C ILE A 462 11.39 -24.36 2.72
N TRP A 463 11.76 -23.70 1.62
CA TRP A 463 12.07 -24.36 0.35
C TRP A 463 13.20 -25.38 0.48
N LYS A 464 14.32 -25.00 1.10
CA LYS A 464 15.46 -25.92 1.34
C LYS A 464 15.01 -27.15 2.13
N SER A 465 14.35 -26.95 3.28
CA SER A 465 13.82 -28.05 4.10
C SER A 465 12.77 -28.91 3.37
N TYR A 466 12.01 -28.37 2.41
CA TYR A 466 11.06 -29.15 1.61
C TYR A 466 11.79 -30.11 0.64
N PHE A 467 12.77 -29.62 -0.11
CA PHE A 467 13.51 -30.44 -1.08
C PHE A 467 14.49 -31.41 -0.40
N GLU A 468 15.10 -31.02 0.73
CA GLU A 468 15.94 -31.89 1.58
C GLU A 468 15.16 -33.11 2.09
N LYS A 469 13.93 -32.93 2.60
CA LYS A 469 13.03 -34.03 3.01
C LYS A 469 12.72 -35.03 1.88
N GLN A 470 12.85 -34.61 0.62
CA GLN A 470 12.61 -35.43 -0.57
C GLN A 470 13.91 -35.95 -1.21
N ASN A 471 15.07 -35.75 -0.57
CA ASN A 471 16.41 -36.08 -1.06
C ASN A 471 16.79 -35.40 -2.40
N ILE A 472 16.17 -34.27 -2.71
CA ILE A 472 16.41 -33.51 -3.95
C ILE A 472 17.49 -32.45 -3.71
N LYS A 473 18.54 -32.48 -4.54
CA LYS A 473 19.52 -31.38 -4.64
C LYS A 473 19.02 -30.32 -5.62
N LEU A 474 19.34 -29.07 -5.31
CA LEU A 474 18.83 -27.85 -5.95
C LEU A 474 19.88 -27.16 -6.80
#